data_AF-X0V9F1-F1
#
_entry.id   AF-X0V9F1-F1
#
_cell.length_a   1.000
_cell.length_b   1.000
_cell.length_c   1.000
_cell.angle_alpha   90.00
_cell.angle_beta   90.00
_cell.angle_gamma   90.00
#
_symmetry.space_group_name_H-M   'P 1'
#
loop_
_entity.id
_entity.type
_entity.pdbx_description
1 polymer ?
#
loop_
_entity_poly.entity_id
_entity_poly.type
_entity_poly.pdbx_seq_one_letter_code
_entity_poly.pdbx_strand_id
1 'polypeptide(L)'
;MKNYNNIELVEKVKSVFKLRESPIAFFYTDNSPEEVYRPKKPKSLKNLPCIIQLLNGVRQGKTLFLGKQSRNLCPGGLTYLGFNKIPTGLEYYLSTGVPKPNSEEIALEGERIVRSPQLVKNLYDIIPFKKNPAMYAVFMPLDLVNPEIYTPLLVIFFVKMDQLAGLIQLANFDTSNRTILGISSGCGTIVTEPLAELEKNEAPRPVIGM
;
A
#
# COMPACT_ATOMS: atom_id res chain seq x y z
N MET A 1 29.26 2.09 -13.19
CA MET A 1 27.95 1.40 -13.29
C MET A 1 27.14 2.09 -14.38
N LYS A 2 26.37 1.35 -15.17
CA LYS A 2 25.54 1.95 -16.23
C LYS A 2 24.33 2.63 -15.55
N ASN A 3 24.09 3.92 -15.80
CA ASN A 3 22.91 4.60 -15.29
C ASN A 3 21.73 4.29 -16.22
N TYR A 4 20.73 3.60 -15.69
CA TYR A 4 19.49 3.32 -16.39
C TYR A 4 18.46 4.40 -16.04
N ASN A 5 17.74 4.91 -17.03
CA ASN A 5 16.52 5.67 -16.75
C ASN A 5 15.37 4.73 -16.36
N ASN A 6 14.24 5.27 -15.91
CA ASN A 6 13.09 4.48 -15.46
C ASN A 6 12.56 3.53 -16.55
N ILE A 7 12.51 3.97 -17.81
CA ILE A 7 12.01 3.16 -18.94
C ILE A 7 12.94 1.97 -19.16
N GLU A 8 14.25 2.21 -19.28
CA GLU A 8 15.24 1.14 -19.50
C GLU A 8 15.28 0.15 -18.33
N LEU A 9 15.14 0.64 -17.10
CA LEU A 9 15.07 -0.19 -15.91
C LEU A 9 13.83 -1.09 -15.95
N VAL A 10 12.66 -0.52 -16.24
CA VAL A 10 11.41 -1.27 -16.35
C VAL A 10 11.50 -2.32 -17.46
N GLU A 11 11.98 -1.97 -18.65
CA GLU A 11 12.16 -2.93 -19.75
C GLU A 11 13.06 -4.10 -19.34
N LYS A 12 14.18 -3.82 -18.67
CA LYS A 12 15.11 -4.85 -18.21
C LYS A 12 14.47 -5.75 -17.15
N VAL A 13 13.84 -5.17 -16.13
CA VAL A 13 13.17 -5.92 -15.05
C VAL A 13 12.02 -6.77 -15.62
N LYS A 14 11.21 -6.23 -16.52
CA LYS A 14 10.15 -6.98 -17.21
C LYS A 14 10.72 -8.13 -18.02
N SER A 15 11.84 -7.94 -18.72
CA SER A 15 12.49 -8.98 -19.52
C SER A 15 13.07 -10.12 -18.66
N VAL A 16 13.74 -9.77 -17.56
CA VAL A 16 14.38 -10.73 -16.64
C VAL A 16 13.35 -11.54 -15.89
N PHE A 17 12.36 -10.89 -15.28
CA PHE A 17 11.34 -11.55 -14.44
C PHE A 17 10.05 -11.91 -15.20
N LYS A 18 10.02 -11.70 -16.52
CA LYS A 18 8.85 -11.94 -17.38
C LYS A 18 7.58 -11.21 -16.90
N LEU A 19 7.75 -9.99 -16.37
CA LEU A 19 6.61 -9.18 -15.90
C LEU A 19 5.82 -8.64 -17.10
N ARG A 20 4.49 -8.72 -17.02
CA ARG A 20 3.59 -8.19 -18.06
C ARG A 20 3.40 -6.67 -17.92
N GLU A 21 3.31 -6.23 -16.68
CA GLU A 21 2.95 -4.87 -16.29
C GLU A 21 4.19 -4.15 -15.76
N SER A 22 4.17 -2.83 -15.81
CA SER A 22 5.18 -2.00 -15.16
C SER A 22 5.03 -2.10 -13.63
N PRO A 23 6.12 -2.19 -12.85
CA PRO A 23 6.06 -1.98 -11.41
C PRO A 23 5.44 -0.63 -11.08
N ILE A 24 4.82 -0.51 -9.92
CA ILE A 24 4.15 0.71 -9.50
C ILE A 24 5.10 1.51 -8.60
N ALA A 25 5.43 2.73 -9.01
CA ALA A 25 6.04 3.72 -8.13
C ALA A 25 5.00 4.30 -7.17
N PHE A 26 5.40 4.48 -5.93
CA PHE A 26 4.64 5.22 -4.92
C PHE A 26 5.45 6.38 -4.37
N PHE A 27 4.81 7.55 -4.23
CA PHE A 27 5.40 8.74 -3.62
C PHE A 27 4.32 9.70 -3.12
N TYR A 28 4.72 10.62 -2.25
CA TYR A 28 3.87 11.74 -1.80
C TYR A 28 4.24 13.02 -2.56
N THR A 29 3.26 13.88 -2.83
CA THR A 29 3.50 15.19 -3.45
C THR A 29 2.45 16.24 -3.06
N ASP A 30 2.86 17.50 -3.04
CA ASP A 30 1.96 18.66 -2.94
C ASP A 30 1.54 19.19 -4.31
N ASN A 31 2.19 18.74 -5.38
CA ASN A 31 1.86 19.17 -6.73
C ASN A 31 0.45 18.71 -7.09
N SER A 32 -0.42 19.67 -7.40
CA SER A 32 -1.80 19.39 -7.77
C SER A 32 -1.82 18.67 -9.12
N PRO A 33 -2.46 17.50 -9.23
CA PRO A 33 -2.63 16.86 -10.52
C PRO A 33 -3.67 17.62 -11.36
N GLU A 34 -3.58 17.49 -12.68
CA GLU A 34 -4.65 17.92 -13.59
C GLU A 34 -5.92 17.09 -13.37
N GLU A 35 -5.78 15.80 -13.07
CA GLU A 35 -6.89 14.89 -12.76
C GLU A 35 -6.67 14.12 -11.45
N VAL A 36 -7.54 14.35 -10.46
CA VAL A 36 -7.61 13.57 -9.22
C VAL A 36 -8.61 12.44 -9.38
N TYR A 37 -8.29 11.23 -8.92
CA TYR A 37 -9.29 10.18 -8.83
C TYR A 37 -10.38 10.57 -7.83
N ARG A 38 -11.58 10.82 -8.35
CA ARG A 38 -12.78 11.16 -7.59
C ARG A 38 -13.77 10.00 -7.70
N PRO A 39 -13.75 9.03 -6.76
CA PRO A 39 -14.72 7.95 -6.79
C PRO A 39 -16.12 8.56 -6.66
N LYS A 40 -17.05 8.06 -7.49
CA LYS A 40 -18.47 8.38 -7.35
C LYS A 40 -18.92 8.09 -5.92
N LYS A 41 -19.88 8.88 -5.42
CA LYS A 41 -20.46 8.64 -4.10
C LYS A 41 -20.91 7.17 -4.01
N PRO A 42 -20.44 6.41 -3.00
CA PRO A 42 -20.77 5.00 -2.89
C PRO A 42 -22.27 4.86 -2.64
N LYS A 43 -22.88 3.80 -3.20
CA LYS A 43 -24.31 3.50 -2.96
C LYS A 43 -24.57 3.08 -1.51
N SER A 44 -23.54 2.59 -0.81
CA SER A 44 -23.57 2.17 0.59
C SER A 44 -22.17 2.22 1.18
N LEU A 45 -22.06 2.45 2.49
CA LEU A 45 -20.80 2.35 3.24
C LEU A 45 -20.18 0.95 3.19
N LYS A 46 -20.96 -0.09 2.81
CA LYS A 46 -20.47 -1.46 2.60
C LYS A 46 -19.66 -1.64 1.31
N ASN A 47 -19.78 -0.72 0.34
CA ASN A 47 -19.19 -0.84 -1.00
C ASN A 47 -18.25 0.33 -1.31
N LEU A 48 -17.37 0.66 -0.37
CA LEU A 48 -16.34 1.68 -0.60
C LEU A 48 -15.23 1.10 -1.49
N PRO A 49 -14.79 1.79 -2.55
CA PRO A 49 -13.69 1.32 -3.38
C PRO A 49 -12.42 1.11 -2.55
N CYS A 50 -11.84 -0.09 -2.68
CA CYS A 50 -10.56 -0.42 -2.06
C CYS A 50 -9.42 0.11 -2.92
N ILE A 51 -8.39 0.71 -2.31
CA ILE A 51 -7.22 1.24 -3.03
C ILE A 51 -6.53 0.12 -3.83
N ILE A 52 -6.45 -1.09 -3.26
CA ILE A 52 -5.89 -2.26 -3.95
C ILE A 52 -6.64 -2.54 -5.26
N GLN A 53 -7.97 -2.41 -5.28
CA GLN A 53 -8.75 -2.58 -6.50
C GLN A 53 -8.47 -1.47 -7.52
N LEU A 54 -8.23 -0.24 -7.06
CA LEU A 54 -7.89 0.89 -7.94
C LEU A 54 -6.52 0.72 -8.60
N LEU A 55 -5.59 0.02 -7.96
CA LEU A 55 -4.28 -0.30 -8.54
C LEU A 55 -4.39 -1.13 -9.83
N ASN A 56 -5.51 -1.80 -10.10
CA ASN A 56 -5.73 -2.44 -11.41
C ASN A 56 -5.69 -1.42 -12.57
N GLY A 57 -6.18 -0.20 -12.36
CA GLY A 57 -6.06 0.87 -13.36
C GLY A 57 -4.62 1.33 -13.52
N VAL A 58 -3.86 1.38 -12.43
CA VAL A 58 -2.43 1.73 -12.45
C VAL A 58 -1.62 0.69 -13.21
N ARG A 59 -1.88 -0.60 -12.96
CA ARG A 59 -1.30 -1.73 -13.69
C ARG A 59 -1.62 -1.70 -15.20
N GLN A 60 -2.65 -0.98 -15.60
CA GLN A 60 -3.05 -0.75 -17.00
C GLN A 60 -2.54 0.59 -17.59
N GLY A 61 -1.59 1.26 -16.91
CA GLY A 61 -0.95 2.46 -17.43
C GLY A 61 -1.56 3.79 -16.96
N LYS A 62 -2.50 3.77 -16.00
CA LYS A 62 -3.09 5.01 -15.45
C LYS A 62 -2.30 5.51 -14.24
N THR A 63 -2.41 6.80 -13.94
CA THR A 63 -1.92 7.37 -12.68
C THR A 63 -3.06 7.54 -11.69
N LEU A 64 -2.83 7.20 -10.42
CA LEU A 64 -3.79 7.32 -9.35
C LEU A 64 -3.30 8.33 -8.30
N PHE A 65 -4.02 9.46 -8.19
CA PHE A 65 -3.81 10.45 -7.14
C PHE A 65 -4.89 10.31 -6.06
N LEU A 66 -4.47 10.11 -4.82
CA LEU A 66 -5.34 10.03 -3.65
C LEU A 66 -4.98 11.11 -2.64
N GLY A 67 -5.98 11.74 -2.05
CA GLY A 67 -5.77 12.78 -1.04
C GLY A 67 -6.85 12.75 0.04
N LYS A 68 -6.79 13.70 0.98
CA LYS A 68 -7.80 13.84 2.07
C LYS A 68 -9.22 14.06 1.55
N GLN A 69 -9.38 14.53 0.32
CA GLN A 69 -10.64 14.70 -0.40
C GLN A 69 -11.22 13.38 -0.91
N SER A 70 -10.44 12.30 -0.99
CA SER A 70 -10.87 10.97 -1.44
C SER A 70 -11.68 10.22 -0.37
N ARG A 71 -12.59 10.92 0.33
CA ARG A 71 -13.34 10.44 1.53
C ARG A 71 -14.30 9.28 1.25
N ASN A 72 -14.55 8.99 -0.02
CA ASN A 72 -15.44 7.92 -0.47
C ASN A 72 -14.69 6.59 -0.70
N LEU A 73 -13.45 6.45 -0.22
CA LEU A 73 -12.65 5.23 -0.29
C LEU A 73 -12.74 4.37 0.97
N CYS A 74 -12.24 3.14 0.89
CA CYS A 74 -12.07 2.27 2.04
C CYS A 74 -11.32 2.99 3.19
N PRO A 75 -11.86 3.01 4.42
CA PRO A 75 -11.26 3.72 5.55
C PRO A 75 -9.87 3.21 5.89
N GLY A 76 -9.64 1.90 5.77
CA GLY A 76 -8.33 1.28 5.96
C GLY A 76 -7.31 1.87 4.99
N GLY A 77 -7.64 1.91 3.70
CA GLY A 77 -6.75 2.49 2.69
C GLY A 77 -6.35 3.93 2.98
N LEU A 78 -7.30 4.79 3.37
CA LEU A 78 -6.98 6.18 3.75
C LEU A 78 -6.13 6.27 5.02
N THR A 79 -6.28 5.31 5.94
CA THR A 79 -5.49 5.23 7.18
C THR A 79 -4.05 4.83 6.89
N TYR A 80 -3.83 3.75 6.11
CA TYR A 80 -2.49 3.28 5.75
C TYR A 80 -1.74 4.25 4.81
N LEU A 81 -2.45 5.07 4.05
CA LEU A 81 -1.85 6.19 3.31
C LEU A 81 -1.54 7.41 4.19
N GLY A 82 -1.99 7.43 5.45
CA GLY A 82 -1.73 8.50 6.41
C GLY A 82 -2.72 9.66 6.40
N PHE A 83 -3.81 9.58 5.62
CA PHE A 83 -4.83 10.64 5.54
C PHE A 83 -5.84 10.63 6.69
N ASN A 84 -6.05 9.47 7.31
CA ASN A 84 -6.98 9.27 8.42
C ASN A 84 -6.29 8.62 9.62
N LYS A 85 -6.88 8.81 10.80
CA LYS A 85 -6.54 8.02 11.99
C LYS A 85 -7.15 6.63 11.88
N ILE A 86 -6.59 5.69 12.64
CA ILE A 86 -7.15 4.34 12.79
C ILE A 86 -8.63 4.46 13.22
N PRO A 87 -9.57 3.84 12.49
CA PRO A 87 -10.97 3.84 12.86
C PRO A 87 -11.20 3.19 14.24
N THR A 88 -12.01 3.83 15.07
CA THR A 88 -12.48 3.23 16.33
C THR A 88 -13.23 1.94 16.04
N GLY A 89 -12.91 0.88 16.77
CA GLY A 89 -13.57 -0.42 16.64
C GLY A 89 -12.94 -1.33 15.59
N LEU A 90 -11.86 -0.91 14.92
CA LEU A 90 -11.13 -1.75 13.97
C LEU A 90 -10.59 -3.02 14.63
N GLU A 91 -10.21 -2.96 15.91
CA GLU A 91 -9.75 -4.12 16.66
C GLU A 91 -10.81 -5.23 16.74
N TYR A 92 -12.08 -4.83 16.84
CA TYR A 92 -13.21 -5.74 16.87
C TYR A 92 -13.53 -6.21 15.46
N TYR A 93 -13.52 -5.31 14.48
CA TYR A 93 -13.75 -5.66 13.08
C TYR A 93 -12.76 -6.72 12.57
N LEU A 94 -11.48 -6.63 12.91
CA LEU A 94 -10.49 -7.65 12.47
C LEU A 94 -10.52 -8.95 13.28
N SER A 95 -11.31 -9.01 14.36
CA SER A 95 -11.38 -10.17 15.24
C SER A 95 -12.82 -10.66 15.42
N THR A 96 -13.51 -10.21 16.46
CA THR A 96 -14.79 -10.78 16.94
C THR A 96 -16.03 -10.21 16.28
N GLY A 97 -15.92 -9.10 15.56
CA GLY A 97 -17.03 -8.28 15.07
C GLY A 97 -17.32 -7.09 15.98
N VAL A 98 -17.79 -6.00 15.38
CA VAL A 98 -18.05 -4.72 16.08
C VAL A 98 -19.38 -4.82 16.82
N PRO A 99 -19.40 -4.71 18.16
CA PRO A 99 -20.64 -4.77 18.93
C PRO A 99 -21.51 -3.52 18.71
N LYS A 100 -22.82 -3.67 18.83
CA LYS A 100 -23.74 -2.53 18.96
C LYS A 100 -23.50 -1.85 20.31
N PRO A 101 -23.66 -0.52 20.41
CA PRO A 101 -23.59 0.17 21.69
C PRO A 101 -24.59 -0.43 22.68
N ASN A 102 -24.11 -0.79 23.88
CA ASN A 102 -24.91 -1.32 24.99
C ASN A 102 -25.68 -2.63 24.66
N SER A 103 -25.17 -3.46 23.75
CA SER A 103 -25.79 -4.75 23.40
C SER A 103 -24.72 -5.79 23.05
N GLU A 104 -25.05 -7.07 23.27
CA GLU A 104 -24.23 -8.21 22.82
C GLU A 104 -24.40 -8.51 21.32
N GLU A 105 -25.35 -7.84 20.65
CA GLU A 105 -25.54 -7.97 19.22
C GLU A 105 -24.40 -7.35 18.41
N ILE A 106 -23.99 -8.04 17.34
CA ILE A 106 -22.95 -7.57 16.42
C ILE A 106 -23.55 -6.59 15.39
N ALA A 107 -23.00 -5.38 15.33
CA ALA A 107 -23.36 -4.35 14.34
C ALA A 107 -22.71 -4.63 12.98
N LEU A 108 -21.49 -5.17 12.99
CA LEU A 108 -20.71 -5.51 11.81
C LEU A 108 -19.92 -6.79 12.07
N GLU A 109 -20.14 -7.83 11.26
CA GLU A 109 -19.42 -9.10 11.36
C GLU A 109 -17.91 -8.86 11.25
N GLY A 110 -17.15 -9.58 12.08
CA GLY A 110 -15.70 -9.48 12.09
C GLY A 110 -15.07 -10.32 10.98
N GLU A 111 -13.94 -9.87 10.45
CA GLU A 111 -13.15 -10.59 9.46
C GLU A 111 -12.43 -11.82 10.06
N ARG A 112 -12.31 -11.89 11.39
CA ARG A 112 -11.69 -13.00 12.13
C ARG A 112 -10.26 -13.32 11.67
N ILE A 113 -9.52 -12.31 11.21
CA ILE A 113 -8.11 -12.41 10.81
C ILE A 113 -7.22 -12.62 12.03
N VAL A 114 -7.56 -11.95 13.14
CA VAL A 114 -6.80 -11.98 14.38
C VAL A 114 -7.69 -12.50 15.50
N ARG A 115 -7.13 -13.34 16.37
CA ARG A 115 -7.90 -14.07 17.39
C ARG A 115 -8.67 -13.16 18.36
N SER A 116 -8.12 -12.01 18.73
CA SER A 116 -8.74 -11.13 19.74
C SER A 116 -8.50 -9.64 19.45
N PRO A 117 -9.40 -8.75 19.91
CA PRO A 117 -9.22 -7.30 19.76
C PRO A 117 -7.91 -6.81 20.41
N GLN A 118 -7.53 -7.39 21.55
CA GLN A 118 -6.28 -7.03 22.22
C GLN A 118 -5.05 -7.37 21.35
N LEU A 119 -5.06 -8.51 20.67
CA LEU A 119 -3.96 -8.88 19.78
C LEU A 119 -3.89 -7.93 18.57
N VAL A 120 -5.03 -7.47 18.05
CA VAL A 120 -5.06 -6.45 16.98
C VAL A 120 -4.42 -5.14 17.45
N LYS A 121 -4.73 -4.68 18.67
CA LYS A 121 -4.11 -3.48 19.25
C LYS A 121 -2.58 -3.61 19.32
N ASN A 122 -2.11 -4.73 19.85
CA ASN A 122 -0.67 -4.99 19.94
C ASN A 122 0.01 -4.99 18.56
N LEU A 123 -0.64 -5.53 17.52
CA LEU A 123 -0.11 -5.48 16.15
C LEU A 123 0.00 -4.05 15.62
N TYR A 124 -0.97 -3.19 15.94
CA TYR A 124 -0.96 -1.79 15.53
C TYR A 124 0.02 -0.90 16.29
N ASP A 125 0.38 -1.25 17.52
CA ASP A 125 1.48 -0.58 18.22
C ASP A 125 2.84 -0.84 17.52
N ILE A 126 2.96 -1.95 16.77
CA ILE A 126 4.16 -2.32 16.02
C ILE A 126 4.19 -1.65 14.64
N ILE A 127 3.03 -1.56 13.98
CA ILE A 127 2.89 -0.95 12.64
C ILE A 127 2.82 0.58 12.79
N PRO A 128 3.80 1.36 12.30
CA PRO A 128 3.80 2.80 12.53
C PRO A 128 2.84 3.51 11.58
N PHE A 129 1.60 3.70 12.02
CA PHE A 129 0.67 4.59 11.34
C PHE A 129 1.13 6.03 11.48
N LYS A 130 1.59 6.60 10.37
CA LYS A 130 2.04 7.99 10.30
C LYS A 130 1.12 8.82 9.45
N LYS A 131 1.05 10.11 9.78
CA LYS A 131 0.36 11.10 8.94
C LYS A 131 1.13 11.23 7.62
N ASN A 132 0.39 11.36 6.52
CA ASN A 132 0.98 11.65 5.21
C ASN A 132 1.79 12.96 5.24
N PRO A 133 2.96 13.03 4.58
CA PRO A 133 3.81 14.23 4.57
C PRO A 133 3.34 15.31 3.58
N ALA A 134 2.51 14.96 2.58
CA ALA A 134 2.10 15.88 1.50
C ALA A 134 0.62 15.68 1.11
N MET A 135 0.04 16.60 0.34
CA MET A 135 -1.39 16.60 0.01
C MET A 135 -1.89 15.34 -0.72
N TYR A 136 -1.03 14.71 -1.52
CA TYR A 136 -1.38 13.55 -2.34
C TYR A 136 -0.44 12.38 -2.13
N ALA A 137 -1.01 11.17 -2.16
CA ALA A 137 -0.33 9.90 -2.32
C ALA A 137 -0.56 9.42 -3.75
N VAL A 138 0.51 9.12 -4.48
CA VAL A 138 0.47 8.85 -5.91
C VAL A 138 0.93 7.42 -6.16
N PHE A 139 0.14 6.71 -6.97
CA PHE A 139 0.54 5.43 -7.56
C PHE A 139 0.63 5.61 -9.07
N MET A 140 1.80 5.31 -9.64
CA MET A 140 2.09 5.54 -11.05
C MET A 140 2.91 4.36 -11.59
N PRO A 141 2.68 3.89 -12.83
CA PRO A 141 3.62 3.00 -13.50
C PRO A 141 5.02 3.61 -13.48
N LEU A 142 6.04 2.84 -13.09
CA LEU A 142 7.40 3.36 -12.87
C LEU A 142 7.99 4.00 -14.14
N ASP A 143 7.65 3.45 -15.31
CA ASP A 143 8.02 3.95 -16.64
C ASP A 143 7.37 5.29 -17.02
N LEU A 144 6.31 5.71 -16.33
CA LEU A 144 5.69 7.03 -16.51
C LEU A 144 6.22 8.09 -15.53
N VAL A 145 7.06 7.71 -14.57
CA VAL A 145 7.61 8.65 -13.58
C VAL A 145 8.66 9.53 -14.24
N ASN A 146 8.42 10.83 -14.28
CA ASN A 146 9.46 11.81 -14.62
C ASN A 146 10.41 11.98 -13.42
N PRO A 147 11.68 11.53 -13.52
CA PRO A 147 12.65 11.59 -12.42
C PRO A 147 13.09 13.02 -12.06
N GLU A 148 12.86 14.01 -12.93
CA GLU A 148 13.14 15.42 -12.65
C GLU A 148 12.08 16.06 -11.73
N ILE A 149 10.88 15.45 -11.66
CA ILE A 149 9.74 15.98 -10.90
C ILE A 149 9.47 15.13 -9.65
N TYR A 150 9.60 13.81 -9.77
CA TYR A 150 9.20 12.88 -8.72
C TYR A 150 10.29 11.87 -8.41
N THR A 151 10.50 11.62 -7.12
CA THR A 151 11.35 10.54 -6.62
C THR A 151 10.46 9.48 -5.97
N PRO A 152 10.36 8.27 -6.55
CA PRO A 152 9.64 7.17 -5.92
C PRO A 152 10.20 6.87 -4.53
N LEU A 153 9.32 6.78 -3.53
CA LEU A 153 9.67 6.30 -2.20
C LEU A 153 9.66 4.77 -2.16
N LEU A 154 8.70 4.16 -2.87
CA LEU A 154 8.57 2.71 -2.98
C LEU A 154 8.38 2.29 -4.44
N VAL A 155 8.77 1.04 -4.73
CA VAL A 155 8.44 0.33 -5.97
C VAL A 155 7.71 -0.95 -5.61
N ILE A 156 6.46 -1.07 -6.07
CA ILE A 156 5.54 -2.15 -5.72
C ILE A 156 5.41 -3.10 -6.91
N PHE A 157 5.64 -4.37 -6.65
CA PHE A 157 5.61 -5.44 -7.65
C PHE A 157 4.36 -6.30 -7.49
N PHE A 158 3.55 -6.39 -8.55
CA PHE A 158 2.47 -7.37 -8.65
C PHE A 158 2.97 -8.56 -9.46
N VAL A 159 3.17 -9.69 -8.79
CA VAL A 159 3.90 -10.84 -9.34
C VAL A 159 3.25 -12.17 -9.00
N LYS A 160 3.56 -13.17 -9.82
CA LYS A 160 3.28 -14.58 -9.52
C LYS A 160 4.36 -15.16 -8.60
N MET A 161 4.10 -16.33 -8.02
CA MET A 161 5.00 -16.97 -7.05
C MET A 161 6.40 -17.28 -7.61
N ASP A 162 6.51 -17.68 -8.87
CA ASP A 162 7.78 -17.93 -9.57
C ASP A 162 8.59 -16.64 -9.75
N GLN A 163 7.92 -15.56 -10.14
CA GLN A 163 8.52 -14.23 -10.28
C GLN A 163 8.94 -13.68 -8.92
N LEU A 164 8.13 -13.89 -7.87
CA LEU A 164 8.43 -13.52 -6.50
C LEU A 164 9.71 -14.20 -6.01
N ALA A 165 9.89 -15.50 -6.26
CA ALA A 165 11.11 -16.22 -5.88
C ALA A 165 12.37 -15.57 -6.48
N GLY A 166 12.32 -15.17 -7.75
CA GLY A 166 13.40 -14.44 -8.40
C GLY A 166 13.64 -13.05 -7.79
N LEU A 167 12.57 -12.30 -7.51
CA LEU A 167 12.68 -10.99 -6.88
C LEU A 167 13.25 -11.06 -5.47
N ILE A 168 12.90 -12.09 -4.69
CA ILE A 168 13.49 -12.34 -3.37
C ILE A 168 15.00 -12.57 -3.52
N GLN A 169 15.44 -13.39 -4.48
CA GLN A 169 16.88 -13.60 -4.68
C GLN A 169 17.61 -12.31 -5.06
N LEU A 170 17.01 -11.47 -5.91
CA LEU A 170 17.58 -10.16 -6.29
C LEU A 170 17.63 -9.20 -5.09
N ALA A 171 16.53 -9.10 -4.35
CA ALA A 171 16.36 -8.24 -3.18
C ALA A 171 17.36 -8.53 -2.05
N ASN A 172 17.88 -9.77 -1.99
CA ASN A 172 18.82 -10.21 -0.96
C ASN A 172 20.21 -10.51 -1.53
N PHE A 173 20.49 -10.10 -2.78
CA PHE A 173 21.72 -10.48 -3.48
C PHE A 173 22.98 -9.92 -2.83
N ASP A 174 22.92 -8.69 -2.30
CA ASP A 174 24.04 -7.93 -1.77
C ASP A 174 23.84 -7.49 -0.30
N THR A 175 22.88 -8.10 0.41
CA THR A 175 22.56 -7.75 1.80
C THR A 175 22.32 -8.97 2.68
N SER A 176 22.66 -8.84 3.97
CA SER A 176 22.32 -9.80 5.01
C SER A 176 20.94 -9.52 5.64
N ASN A 177 20.35 -8.36 5.36
CA ASN A 177 19.02 -7.99 5.85
C ASN A 177 17.95 -8.68 5.00
N ARG A 178 17.30 -9.68 5.59
CA ARG A 178 16.38 -10.56 4.86
C ARG A 178 15.04 -9.89 4.57
N THR A 179 14.52 -10.11 3.36
CA THR A 179 13.13 -9.81 3.00
C THR A 179 12.16 -10.36 4.05
N ILE A 180 11.15 -9.57 4.42
CA ILE A 180 10.17 -9.90 5.46
C ILE A 180 8.78 -10.16 4.89
N LEU A 181 7.99 -10.95 5.61
CA LEU A 181 6.56 -11.07 5.38
C LEU A 181 5.84 -10.02 6.21
N GLY A 182 5.09 -9.15 5.54
CA GLY A 182 4.27 -8.14 6.19
C GLY A 182 3.03 -8.76 6.84
N ILE A 183 2.59 -8.17 7.95
CA ILE A 183 1.47 -8.67 8.75
C ILE A 183 0.48 -7.52 8.95
N SER A 184 -0.23 -7.19 7.86
CA SER A 184 -1.22 -6.13 7.85
C SER A 184 -2.20 -6.33 6.69
N SER A 185 -3.13 -5.38 6.53
CA SER A 185 -3.95 -5.29 5.33
C SER A 185 -3.07 -5.06 4.08
N GLY A 186 -3.60 -5.36 2.89
CA GLY A 186 -2.86 -5.16 1.64
C GLY A 186 -2.32 -3.72 1.46
N CYS A 187 -3.07 -2.69 1.86
CA CYS A 187 -2.57 -1.31 1.80
C CYS A 187 -1.49 -1.01 2.86
N GLY A 188 -1.50 -1.75 3.97
CA GLY A 188 -0.45 -1.65 4.99
C GLY A 188 0.85 -2.30 4.52
N THR A 189 0.78 -3.49 3.92
CA THR A 189 1.96 -4.23 3.46
C THR A 189 2.62 -3.63 2.23
N ILE A 190 1.87 -2.94 1.34
CA ILE A 190 2.46 -2.30 0.15
C ILE A 190 2.87 -0.84 0.37
N VAL A 191 2.45 -0.19 1.46
CA VAL A 191 2.79 1.23 1.75
C VAL A 191 3.35 1.42 3.14
N THR A 192 2.55 1.24 4.19
CA THR A 192 2.93 1.66 5.55
C THR A 192 4.11 0.90 6.12
N GLU A 193 4.12 -0.42 5.99
CA GLU A 193 5.23 -1.26 6.46
C GLU A 193 6.55 -1.00 5.70
N PRO A 194 6.59 -0.95 4.37
CA PRO A 194 7.84 -0.64 3.68
C PRO A 194 8.31 0.81 3.92
N LEU A 195 7.41 1.79 4.11
CA LEU A 195 7.81 3.13 4.57
C LEU A 195 8.40 3.08 5.99
N ALA A 196 7.84 2.27 6.88
CA ALA A 196 8.38 2.06 8.22
C ALA A 196 9.79 1.50 8.18
N GLU A 197 10.03 0.51 7.30
CA GLU A 197 11.35 -0.07 7.10
C GLU A 197 12.35 0.96 6.59
N LEU A 198 11.93 1.84 5.66
CA LEU A 198 12.74 2.93 5.13
C LEU A 198 13.16 3.95 6.20
N GLU A 199 12.30 4.23 7.17
CA GLU A 199 12.59 5.20 8.23
C GLU A 199 13.40 4.61 9.39
N LYS A 200 13.19 3.34 9.72
CA LYS A 200 13.77 2.71 10.92
C LYS A 200 15.15 2.10 10.68
N ASN A 201 15.46 1.72 9.44
CA ASN A 201 16.67 0.96 9.13
C ASN A 201 17.49 1.66 8.06
N GLU A 202 18.80 1.74 8.26
CA GLU A 202 19.75 2.24 7.25
C GLU A 202 19.75 1.37 5.98
N ALA A 203 19.49 0.07 6.14
CA ALA A 203 19.31 -0.89 5.05
C ALA A 203 17.90 -1.51 5.14
N PRO A 204 16.89 -0.85 4.54
CA PRO A 204 15.48 -1.26 4.62
C PRO A 204 15.26 -2.63 4.02
N ARG A 205 14.42 -3.46 4.68
CA ARG A 205 14.08 -4.78 4.16
C ARG A 205 12.90 -4.66 3.19
N PRO A 206 12.94 -5.33 2.04
CA PRO A 206 11.77 -5.47 1.19
C PRO A 206 10.65 -6.21 1.92
N VAL A 207 9.42 -5.77 1.70
CA VAL A 207 8.22 -6.34 2.34
C VAL A 207 7.44 -7.13 1.30
N ILE A 208 7.15 -8.38 1.61
CA ILE A 208 6.20 -9.21 0.87
C ILE A 208 4.86 -9.10 1.57
N GLY A 209 3.81 -8.83 0.81
CA GLY A 209 2.45 -8.98 1.32
C GLY A 209 1.44 -8.83 0.20
N MET A 210 0.18 -8.74 0.64
CA MET A 210 -1.02 -8.81 -0.20
C MET A 210 -1.37 -10.24 -0.63
#